data_AF-A0A1C3U3A3-F1
#
_entry.id   AF-A0A1C3U3A3-F1
#
_cell.length_a   1.000
_cell.length_b   1.000
_cell.length_c   1.000
_cell.angle_alpha   90.00
_cell.angle_beta   90.00
_cell.angle_gamma   90.00
#
_symmetry.space_group_name_H-M   'P 1'
#
loop_
_entity.id
_entity.type
_entity.pdbx_description
1 polymer ?
#
loop_
_entity_poly.entity_id
_entity_poly.type
_entity_poly.pdbx_seq_one_letter_code
_entity_poly.pdbx_strand_id
1 'polypeptide(L)'
;MIPNDDLFANKDPAQRRLRGNLREFVRSRDGAAAIEFALLAIPYFLIIFAVIETFVAFTAEQVISNAVDTLSRQIRTGQISGDSTKSSYMTQQQFRQAFCNQIAVLITCSSTEVATPSSLYLDVESYTSFASMPTTIPRQSSTDPYSDLSTTGFAFAPGGAKTLNMVRAYYRWQIITDLMRPYLSNIHPSDGSMPTTYLIVATAAFQNENYP
;
A
#
# COMPACT_ATOMS: atom_id res chain seq x y z
N MET A 1 33.02 88.73 27.76
CA MET A 1 33.26 87.98 29.02
C MET A 1 32.88 86.53 28.74
N ILE A 2 33.85 85.61 28.77
CA ILE A 2 33.70 84.14 28.71
C ILE A 2 33.52 83.61 30.17
N PRO A 3 33.48 82.31 30.49
CA PRO A 3 32.90 81.07 29.89
C PRO A 3 32.13 80.21 30.93
N ASN A 4 31.66 79.03 30.49
CA ASN A 4 31.76 77.68 31.12
C ASN A 4 30.42 76.92 30.99
N ASP A 5 30.36 75.88 30.16
CA ASP A 5 30.81 74.48 30.39
C ASP A 5 29.81 73.71 31.25
N ASP A 6 29.21 72.68 30.64
CA ASP A 6 28.79 71.40 31.23
C ASP A 6 28.17 70.57 30.07
N LEU A 7 28.98 69.79 29.33
CA LEU A 7 29.36 68.40 29.59
C LEU A 7 28.19 67.46 30.01
N PHE A 8 27.81 66.61 29.04
CA PHE A 8 27.28 65.25 29.18
C PHE A 8 26.10 64.96 30.12
N ALA A 9 24.93 64.76 29.51
CA ALA A 9 23.94 63.77 29.93
C ALA A 9 22.93 63.62 28.77
N ASN A 10 22.34 62.49 28.38
CA ASN A 10 22.51 61.05 28.55
C ASN A 10 21.48 60.46 27.54
N LYS A 11 21.70 59.24 27.04
CA LYS A 11 20.76 58.53 26.17
C LYS A 11 19.41 58.33 26.88
N ASP A 12 18.29 58.40 26.14
CA ASP A 12 17.45 57.21 25.84
C ASP A 12 16.12 57.58 25.15
N PRO A 13 15.74 56.92 24.03
CA PRO A 13 14.36 56.83 23.62
C PRO A 13 13.67 55.78 24.51
N ALA A 14 12.94 56.23 25.53
CA ALA A 14 12.19 55.33 26.40
C ALA A 14 11.09 54.59 25.61
N GLN A 15 11.37 53.32 25.39
CA GLN A 15 10.54 52.26 24.81
C GLN A 15 9.07 52.36 25.28
N ARG A 16 8.12 52.45 24.35
CA ARG A 16 6.72 52.13 24.60
C ARG A 16 6.64 50.68 25.07
N ARG A 17 6.42 50.49 26.36
CA ARG A 17 6.25 49.19 27.01
C ARG A 17 5.05 48.46 26.39
N LEU A 18 5.32 47.42 25.61
CA LEU A 18 4.39 46.32 25.27
C LEU A 18 4.03 45.52 26.53
N ARG A 19 3.37 46.17 27.51
CA ARG A 19 2.93 45.53 28.77
C ARG A 19 1.41 45.53 28.89
N GLY A 20 0.73 45.21 27.79
CA GLY A 20 -0.73 45.30 27.69
C GLY A 20 -1.52 44.00 27.50
N ASN A 21 -0.97 42.91 26.94
CA ASN A 21 -1.87 41.92 26.30
C ASN A 21 -1.84 40.49 26.89
N LEU A 22 -0.96 40.17 27.84
CA LEU A 22 -0.90 38.82 28.42
C LEU A 22 -2.07 38.52 29.38
N ARG A 23 -2.55 39.53 30.10
CA ARG A 23 -3.65 39.37 31.08
C ARG A 23 -5.02 39.22 30.40
N GLU A 24 -5.16 39.75 29.20
CA GLU A 24 -6.36 39.64 28.36
C GLU A 24 -6.42 38.27 27.67
N PHE A 25 -5.26 37.76 27.23
CA PHE A 25 -5.12 36.40 26.70
C PHE A 25 -5.45 35.31 27.75
N VAL A 26 -4.99 35.48 28.99
CA VAL A 26 -5.27 34.55 30.11
C VAL A 26 -6.73 34.60 30.57
N ARG A 27 -7.46 35.68 30.28
CA ARG A 27 -8.86 35.86 30.65
C ARG A 27 -9.83 35.48 29.52
N SER A 28 -9.30 35.12 28.34
CA SER A 28 -10.11 34.74 27.18
C SER A 28 -10.61 33.29 27.31
N ARG A 29 -11.93 33.12 27.50
CA ARG A 29 -12.61 31.82 27.56
C ARG A 29 -12.64 31.10 26.20
N ASP A 30 -12.42 31.85 25.12
CA ASP A 30 -12.38 31.31 23.76
C ASP A 30 -11.20 30.35 23.56
N GLY A 31 -10.09 30.57 24.26
CA GLY A 31 -8.95 29.64 24.25
C GLY A 31 -9.27 28.29 24.89
N ALA A 32 -10.08 28.27 25.96
CA ALA A 32 -10.52 27.03 26.60
C ALA A 32 -11.50 26.25 25.69
N ALA A 33 -12.45 26.94 25.07
CA ALA A 33 -13.37 26.34 24.10
C ALA A 33 -12.65 25.79 22.86
N ALA A 34 -11.62 26.48 22.37
CA ALA A 34 -10.79 26.00 21.27
C ALA A 34 -10.01 24.72 21.61
N ILE A 35 -9.51 24.61 22.86
CA ILE A 35 -8.83 23.40 23.34
C ILE A 35 -9.81 22.23 23.47
N GLU A 36 -11.02 22.47 24.02
CA GLU A 36 -12.07 21.46 24.12
C GLU A 36 -12.47 20.92 22.73
N PHE A 37 -12.61 21.80 21.74
CA PHE A 37 -12.90 21.39 20.37
C PHE A 37 -11.73 20.61 19.74
N ALA A 38 -10.49 21.05 19.93
CA ALA A 38 -9.32 20.36 19.40
C ALA A 38 -9.17 18.94 19.99
N LEU A 39 -9.46 18.77 21.29
CA LEU A 39 -9.44 17.47 21.95
C LEU A 39 -10.46 16.48 21.37
N LEU A 40 -11.61 16.97 20.89
CA LEU A 40 -12.63 16.14 20.22
C LEU A 40 -12.38 15.97 18.72
N ALA A 41 -11.81 16.98 18.07
CA ALA A 41 -11.55 16.96 16.64
C ALA A 41 -10.49 15.92 16.26
N ILE A 42 -9.42 15.79 17.06
CA ILE A 42 -8.34 14.82 16.80
C ILE A 42 -8.85 13.37 16.67
N PRO A 43 -9.54 12.79 17.67
CA PRO A 43 -10.04 11.42 17.56
C PRO A 43 -11.11 11.27 16.47
N TYR A 44 -11.91 12.31 16.21
CA TYR A 44 -12.90 12.29 15.13
C TYR A 44 -12.24 12.18 13.75
N PHE A 45 -11.23 13.00 13.46
CA PHE A 45 -10.51 12.93 12.19
C PHE A 45 -9.72 11.63 12.02
N LEU A 46 -9.19 11.06 13.11
CA LEU A 46 -8.57 9.74 13.07
C LEU A 46 -9.54 8.65 12.60
N ILE A 47 -10.78 8.67 13.10
CA ILE A 47 -11.83 7.72 12.65
C ILE A 47 -12.19 7.96 11.19
N ILE A 48 -12.33 9.22 10.75
CA ILE A 48 -12.60 9.54 9.34
C ILE A 48 -11.49 8.99 8.43
N PHE A 49 -10.22 9.25 8.76
CA PHE A 49 -9.10 8.74 7.97
C PHE A 49 -9.04 7.21 8.00
N ALA A 50 -9.34 6.57 9.13
CA ALA A 50 -9.45 5.11 9.21
C ALA A 50 -10.50 4.55 8.25
N VAL A 51 -11.69 5.19 8.18
CA VAL A 51 -12.77 4.76 7.27
C VAL A 51 -12.35 4.94 5.81
N ILE A 52 -11.75 6.09 5.47
CA ILE A 52 -11.27 6.35 4.10
C ILE A 52 -10.17 5.36 3.71
N GLU A 53 -9.17 5.15 4.56
CA GLU A 53 -8.09 4.18 4.35
C GLU A 53 -8.65 2.77 4.09
N THR A 54 -9.57 2.32 4.95
CA THR A 54 -10.20 1.00 4.83
C THR A 54 -10.97 0.87 3.52
N PHE A 55 -11.73 1.92 3.14
CA PHE A 55 -12.47 1.94 1.89
C PHE A 55 -11.56 1.83 0.67
N VAL A 56 -10.45 2.58 0.65
CA VAL A 56 -9.48 2.53 -0.46
C VAL A 56 -8.77 1.18 -0.51
N ALA A 57 -8.33 0.65 0.63
CA ALA A 57 -7.68 -0.66 0.71
C ALA A 57 -8.60 -1.79 0.22
N PHE A 58 -9.87 -1.79 0.64
CA PHE A 58 -10.86 -2.76 0.17
C PHE A 58 -11.13 -2.61 -1.33
N THR A 59 -11.19 -1.38 -1.84
CA THR A 59 -11.33 -1.14 -3.28
C THR A 59 -10.14 -1.71 -4.06
N ALA A 60 -8.92 -1.56 -3.54
CA ALA A 60 -7.72 -2.15 -4.13
C ALA A 60 -7.77 -3.69 -4.16
N GLU A 61 -8.25 -4.31 -3.08
CA GLU A 61 -8.47 -5.76 -3.03
C GLU A 61 -9.45 -6.23 -4.10
N GLN A 62 -10.54 -5.50 -4.32
CA GLN A 62 -11.51 -5.84 -5.37
C GLN A 62 -10.93 -5.66 -6.78
N VAL A 63 -10.15 -4.60 -7.00
CA VAL A 63 -9.46 -4.37 -8.28
C VAL A 63 -8.47 -5.50 -8.59
N ILE A 64 -7.68 -5.93 -7.61
CA ILE A 64 -6.72 -7.03 -7.76
C ILE A 64 -7.45 -8.36 -7.98
N SER A 65 -8.53 -8.62 -7.24
CA SER A 65 -9.34 -9.83 -7.40
C SER A 65 -9.98 -9.91 -8.79
N ASN A 66 -10.50 -8.79 -9.30
CA ASN A 66 -11.05 -8.70 -10.65
C ASN A 66 -9.97 -8.95 -11.73
N ALA A 67 -8.77 -8.42 -11.54
CA ALA A 67 -7.65 -8.66 -12.44
C ALA A 67 -7.27 -10.15 -12.48
N VAL A 68 -7.19 -10.81 -11.32
CA VAL A 68 -6.97 -12.26 -11.22
C VAL A 68 -8.07 -13.02 -11.96
N ASP A 69 -9.35 -12.71 -11.73
CA ASP A 69 -10.46 -13.39 -12.39
C ASP A 69 -10.42 -13.21 -13.91
N THR A 70 -10.16 -12.00 -14.38
CA THR A 70 -10.11 -11.67 -15.81
C THR A 70 -8.99 -12.42 -16.51
N LEU A 71 -7.77 -12.38 -15.97
CA LEU A 71 -6.62 -13.05 -16.58
C LEU A 71 -6.69 -14.57 -16.41
N SER A 72 -7.25 -15.06 -15.32
CA SER A 72 -7.52 -16.49 -15.12
C SER A 72 -8.47 -17.03 -16.19
N ARG A 73 -9.51 -16.28 -16.56
CA ARG A 73 -10.41 -16.66 -17.66
C ARG A 73 -9.69 -16.70 -19.02
N GLN A 74 -8.75 -15.79 -19.25
CA GLN A 74 -7.94 -15.79 -20.48
C GLN A 74 -7.00 -17.00 -20.55
N ILE A 75 -6.38 -17.38 -19.42
CA ILE A 75 -5.60 -18.62 -19.33
C ILE A 75 -6.50 -19.84 -19.53
N ARG A 76 -7.67 -19.86 -18.87
CA ARG A 76 -8.64 -20.95 -18.94
C ARG A 76 -9.10 -21.27 -20.36
N THR A 77 -9.21 -20.24 -21.20
CA THR A 77 -9.68 -20.34 -22.58
C THR A 77 -8.54 -20.45 -23.60
N GLY A 78 -7.27 -20.46 -23.15
CA GLY A 78 -6.09 -20.56 -24.03
C GLY A 78 -5.71 -19.27 -24.75
N GLN A 79 -6.33 -18.14 -24.39
CA GLN A 79 -5.98 -16.80 -24.89
C GLN A 79 -4.64 -16.30 -24.36
N ILE A 80 -4.20 -16.83 -23.22
CA ILE A 80 -2.85 -16.69 -22.68
C ILE A 80 -2.25 -18.09 -22.55
N SER A 81 -1.09 -18.31 -23.16
CA SER A 81 -0.36 -19.57 -23.11
C SER A 81 1.09 -19.36 -22.70
N GLY A 82 1.64 -20.30 -21.93
CA GLY A 82 3.08 -20.39 -21.64
C GLY A 82 3.87 -21.14 -22.72
N ASP A 83 3.18 -21.76 -23.68
CA ASP A 83 3.79 -22.49 -24.80
C ASP A 83 4.18 -21.53 -25.93
N SER A 84 5.48 -21.40 -26.19
CA SER A 84 6.06 -20.52 -27.21
C SER A 84 5.70 -20.89 -28.64
N THR A 85 5.11 -22.06 -28.87
CA THR A 85 4.63 -22.48 -30.18
C THR A 85 3.23 -21.96 -30.51
N LYS A 86 2.48 -21.47 -29.51
CA LYS A 86 1.11 -20.96 -29.68
C LYS A 86 1.13 -19.48 -30.03
N SER A 87 0.16 -19.03 -30.83
CA SER A 87 -0.03 -17.61 -31.16
C SER A 87 -0.43 -16.77 -29.93
N SER A 88 -1.03 -17.41 -28.92
CA SER A 88 -1.36 -16.82 -27.62
C SER A 88 -0.20 -16.85 -26.60
N TYR A 89 1.02 -17.18 -27.05
CA TYR A 89 2.19 -17.17 -26.19
C TYR A 89 2.37 -15.81 -25.52
N MET A 90 2.58 -15.84 -24.21
CA MET A 90 2.86 -14.65 -23.42
C MET A 90 4.05 -14.93 -22.51
N THR A 91 5.00 -14.00 -22.44
CA THR A 91 6.09 -14.08 -21.46
C THR A 91 5.63 -13.63 -20.08
N GLN A 92 6.37 -13.98 -19.03
CA GLN A 92 6.08 -13.51 -17.66
C GLN A 92 5.97 -11.97 -17.58
N GLN A 93 6.85 -11.25 -18.29
CA GLN A 93 6.85 -9.80 -18.30
C GLN A 93 5.60 -9.23 -19.01
N GLN A 94 5.20 -9.84 -20.13
CA GLN A 94 3.97 -9.47 -20.83
C GLN A 94 2.71 -9.75 -19.99
N PHE A 95 2.69 -10.89 -19.29
CA PHE A 95 1.62 -11.20 -18.35
C PHE A 95 1.54 -10.18 -17.21
N ARG A 96 2.69 -9.82 -16.63
CA ARG A 96 2.74 -8.78 -15.60
C ARG A 96 2.26 -7.43 -16.13
N GLN A 97 2.65 -7.05 -17.35
CA GLN A 97 2.13 -5.83 -17.98
C GLN A 97 0.61 -5.90 -18.17
N ALA A 98 0.07 -7.04 -18.62
CA ALA A 98 -1.37 -7.24 -18.76
C ALA A 98 -2.08 -7.12 -17.41
N PHE A 99 -1.51 -7.68 -16.33
CA PHE A 99 -2.02 -7.53 -14.96
C PHE A 99 -2.03 -6.07 -14.51
N CYS A 100 -0.92 -5.37 -14.73
CA CYS A 100 -0.80 -3.94 -14.43
C CYS A 100 -1.84 -3.09 -15.16
N ASN A 101 -2.17 -3.43 -16.41
CA ASN A 101 -3.22 -2.75 -17.16
C ASN A 101 -4.62 -2.96 -16.55
N GLN A 102 -4.90 -4.12 -15.95
CA GLN A 102 -6.18 -4.38 -15.29
C GLN A 102 -6.34 -3.55 -14.00
N ILE A 103 -5.26 -3.35 -13.26
CA ILE A 103 -5.30 -2.65 -11.97
C ILE A 103 -5.04 -1.14 -12.06
N ALA A 104 -4.74 -0.63 -13.27
CA ALA A 104 -4.33 0.75 -13.53
C ALA A 104 -5.33 1.83 -13.07
N VAL A 105 -6.59 1.46 -12.79
CA VAL A 105 -7.60 2.36 -12.24
C VAL A 105 -7.23 2.90 -10.85
N LEU A 106 -6.49 2.11 -10.06
CA LEU A 106 -6.11 2.47 -8.69
C LEU A 106 -4.61 2.27 -8.43
N ILE A 107 -3.99 1.29 -9.07
CA ILE A 107 -2.59 0.92 -8.87
C ILE A 107 -1.83 1.12 -10.18
N THR A 108 -0.88 2.05 -10.18
CA THR A 108 0.02 2.26 -11.32
C THR A 108 1.29 1.45 -11.17
N CYS A 109 1.55 0.52 -12.10
CA CYS A 109 2.84 -0.13 -12.19
C CYS A 109 3.84 0.74 -12.95
N SER A 110 5.03 0.94 -12.39
CA SER A 110 6.15 1.52 -13.13
C SER A 110 6.72 0.52 -14.14
N SER A 111 7.46 1.00 -15.14
CA SER A 111 8.19 0.11 -16.07
C SER A 111 9.21 -0.77 -15.33
N THR A 112 9.81 -0.24 -14.25
CA THR A 112 10.70 -0.99 -13.36
C THR A 112 9.95 -2.10 -12.64
N GLU A 113 8.73 -1.86 -12.15
CA GLU A 113 7.92 -2.90 -11.47
C GLU A 113 7.59 -4.07 -12.41
N VAL A 114 7.31 -3.75 -13.67
CA VAL A 114 7.03 -4.78 -14.69
C VAL A 114 8.26 -5.65 -14.95
N ALA A 115 9.45 -5.06 -15.00
CA ALA A 115 10.71 -5.78 -15.21
C ALA A 115 11.22 -6.50 -13.94
N THR A 116 11.08 -5.87 -12.77
CA THR A 116 11.63 -6.32 -11.49
C THR A 116 10.58 -6.08 -10.39
N PRO A 117 9.90 -7.14 -9.92
CA PRO A 117 8.88 -7.05 -8.88
C PRO A 117 9.39 -6.42 -7.58
N SER A 118 8.68 -5.45 -7.06
CA SER A 118 8.94 -4.86 -5.74
C SER A 118 7.71 -4.85 -4.84
N SER A 119 6.52 -4.72 -5.43
CA SER A 119 5.26 -4.57 -4.71
C SER A 119 4.20 -5.56 -5.18
N LEU A 120 4.22 -5.95 -6.46
CA LEU A 120 3.32 -6.91 -7.08
C LEU A 120 4.05 -8.23 -7.40
N TYR A 121 3.67 -9.29 -6.70
CA TYR A 121 4.17 -10.63 -6.93
C TYR A 121 3.06 -11.48 -7.53
N LEU A 122 3.36 -12.09 -8.67
CA LEU A 122 2.44 -12.93 -9.43
C LEU A 122 3.02 -14.33 -9.51
N ASP A 123 2.16 -15.31 -9.30
CA ASP A 123 2.49 -16.70 -9.44
C ASP A 123 1.39 -17.41 -10.22
N VAL A 124 1.76 -18.08 -11.30
CA VAL A 124 0.86 -18.74 -12.24
C VAL A 124 1.45 -20.09 -12.57
N GLU A 125 0.83 -21.15 -12.05
CA GLU A 125 1.37 -22.50 -12.16
C GLU A 125 0.28 -23.52 -12.46
N SER A 126 0.68 -24.60 -13.14
CA SER A 126 -0.15 -25.78 -13.32
C SER A 126 0.08 -26.82 -12.23
N TYR A 127 -0.96 -27.55 -11.86
CA TYR A 127 -0.95 -28.57 -10.81
C TYR A 127 -1.51 -29.90 -11.32
N THR A 128 -1.12 -31.00 -10.67
CA THR A 128 -1.61 -32.35 -11.01
C THR A 128 -2.98 -32.63 -10.40
N SER A 129 -3.33 -31.97 -9.28
CA SER A 129 -4.63 -32.09 -8.61
C SER A 129 -5.00 -30.79 -7.88
N PHE A 130 -6.29 -30.54 -7.63
CA PHE A 130 -6.71 -29.43 -6.76
C PHE A 130 -6.18 -29.58 -5.32
N ALA A 131 -5.97 -30.81 -4.85
CA ALA A 131 -5.43 -31.08 -3.52
C ALA A 131 -3.95 -30.69 -3.37
N SER A 132 -3.19 -30.62 -4.47
CA SER A 132 -1.78 -30.17 -4.46
C SER A 132 -1.62 -28.65 -4.50
N MET A 133 -2.71 -27.90 -4.68
CA MET A 133 -2.66 -26.44 -4.72
C MET A 133 -2.47 -25.88 -3.30
N PRO A 134 -1.51 -24.96 -3.09
CA PRO A 134 -1.31 -24.35 -1.78
C PRO A 134 -2.56 -23.61 -1.29
N THR A 135 -3.00 -23.88 -0.07
CA THR A 135 -4.16 -23.21 0.55
C THR A 135 -3.77 -22.05 1.47
N THR A 136 -2.47 -21.82 1.64
CA THR A 136 -1.92 -20.81 2.53
C THR A 136 -1.00 -19.85 1.77
N ILE A 137 -0.81 -18.66 2.35
CA ILE A 137 0.17 -17.70 1.87
C ILE A 137 1.58 -18.28 2.12
N PRO A 138 2.47 -18.29 1.12
CA PRO A 138 3.85 -18.75 1.30
C PRO A 138 4.62 -17.72 2.11
N ARG A 139 5.10 -18.13 3.28
CA ARG A 139 5.74 -17.27 4.27
C ARG A 139 7.21 -17.66 4.43
N GLN A 140 8.08 -16.70 4.74
CA GLN A 140 9.50 -16.98 5.02
C GLN A 140 9.68 -17.81 6.29
N SER A 141 8.80 -17.63 7.28
CA SER A 141 8.76 -18.45 8.50
C SER A 141 7.51 -19.32 8.51
N SER A 142 7.67 -20.59 8.88
CA SER A 142 6.55 -21.53 9.07
C SER A 142 5.86 -21.36 10.43
N THR A 143 6.44 -20.60 11.35
CA THR A 143 5.93 -20.41 12.72
C THR A 143 5.36 -19.02 12.96
N ASP A 144 5.83 -18.01 12.21
CA ASP A 144 5.31 -16.63 12.30
C ASP A 144 4.29 -16.36 11.19
N PRO A 145 2.99 -16.24 11.52
CA PRO A 145 1.93 -15.98 10.54
C PRO A 145 2.04 -14.62 9.86
N TYR A 146 2.82 -13.69 10.42
CA TYR A 146 3.05 -12.36 9.90
C TYR A 146 4.39 -12.22 9.19
N SER A 147 5.20 -13.27 9.08
CA SER A 147 6.49 -13.18 8.41
C SER A 147 6.35 -12.77 6.94
N ASP A 148 7.45 -12.29 6.36
CA ASP A 148 7.45 -11.79 4.99
C ASP A 148 7.01 -12.88 3.98
N LEU A 149 6.59 -12.44 2.81
CA LEU A 149 6.23 -13.29 1.68
C LEU A 149 7.46 -14.06 1.21
N SER A 150 7.33 -15.38 1.10
CA SER A 150 8.31 -16.20 0.40
C SER A 150 7.91 -16.26 -1.07
N THR A 151 8.73 -15.65 -1.93
CA THR A 151 8.55 -15.71 -3.39
C THR A 151 9.31 -16.88 -4.01
N THR A 152 9.91 -17.74 -3.19
CA THR A 152 10.62 -18.93 -3.66
C THR A 152 9.65 -19.85 -4.39
N GLY A 153 10.00 -20.19 -5.63
CA GLY A 153 9.18 -21.05 -6.48
C GLY A 153 8.11 -20.31 -7.29
N PHE A 154 7.93 -19.00 -7.12
CA PHE A 154 6.97 -18.26 -7.95
C PHE A 154 7.39 -18.30 -9.41
N ALA A 155 6.46 -18.70 -10.27
CA ALA A 155 6.72 -18.89 -11.67
C ALA A 155 5.58 -18.35 -12.54
N PHE A 156 5.86 -18.22 -13.83
CA PHE A 156 4.83 -18.08 -14.84
C PHE A 156 4.94 -19.28 -15.78
N ALA A 157 4.22 -20.33 -15.42
CA ALA A 157 4.14 -21.60 -16.12
C ALA A 157 2.67 -22.07 -16.18
N PRO A 158 1.77 -21.33 -16.84
CA PRO A 158 0.41 -21.79 -17.06
C PRO A 158 0.43 -23.07 -17.92
N GLY A 159 -0.35 -24.06 -17.49
CA GLY A 159 -0.53 -25.32 -18.21
C GLY A 159 -1.40 -25.18 -19.46
N GLY A 160 -1.41 -26.24 -20.27
CA GLY A 160 -2.16 -26.31 -21.52
C GLY A 160 -3.65 -26.65 -21.35
N ALA A 161 -4.26 -27.16 -22.41
CA ALA A 161 -5.66 -27.58 -22.37
C ALA A 161 -5.90 -28.68 -21.31
N LYS A 162 -7.04 -28.63 -20.63
CA LYS A 162 -7.47 -29.59 -19.58
C LYS A 162 -6.59 -29.66 -18.33
N THR A 163 -5.50 -28.88 -18.22
CA THR A 163 -4.68 -28.87 -17.01
C THR A 163 -5.34 -28.07 -15.90
N LEU A 164 -5.00 -28.38 -14.65
CA LEU A 164 -5.40 -27.59 -13.50
C LEU A 164 -4.39 -26.46 -13.31
N ASN A 165 -4.88 -25.24 -13.10
CA ASN A 165 -4.05 -24.05 -12.97
C ASN A 165 -4.47 -23.25 -11.75
N MET A 166 -3.50 -22.53 -11.21
CA MET A 166 -3.71 -21.59 -10.12
C MET A 166 -3.00 -20.28 -10.45
N VAL A 167 -3.72 -19.17 -10.31
CA VAL A 167 -3.19 -17.81 -10.42
C VAL A 167 -3.27 -17.19 -9.04
N ARG A 168 -2.14 -16.72 -8.51
CA ARG A 168 -2.02 -16.05 -7.23
C ARG A 168 -1.38 -14.69 -7.43
N ALA A 169 -2.00 -13.66 -6.88
CA ALA A 169 -1.48 -12.30 -6.87
C ALA A 169 -1.33 -11.84 -5.42
N TYR A 170 -0.14 -11.34 -5.09
CA TYR A 170 0.19 -10.76 -3.81
C TYR A 170 0.64 -9.32 -4.04
N TYR A 171 -0.06 -8.37 -3.45
CA TYR A 171 0.27 -6.95 -3.58
C TYR A 171 0.54 -6.32 -2.22
N ARG A 172 1.69 -5.64 -2.09
CA ARG A 172 2.07 -4.89 -0.90
C ARG A 172 1.41 -3.50 -0.95
N TRP A 173 0.26 -3.36 -0.31
CA TRP A 173 -0.45 -2.08 -0.18
C TRP A 173 0.17 -1.22 0.92
N GLN A 174 0.52 0.02 0.60
CA GLN A 174 1.08 0.96 1.58
C GLN A 174 -0.02 1.55 2.46
N ILE A 175 0.10 1.43 3.78
CA ILE A 175 -0.84 2.04 4.72
C ILE A 175 -0.45 3.50 4.91
N ILE A 176 -1.31 4.43 4.51
CA ILE A 176 -1.01 5.86 4.50
C ILE A 176 -1.01 6.40 5.94
N THR A 177 -1.99 5.99 6.73
CA THR A 177 -2.16 6.48 8.11
C THR A 177 -1.16 5.84 9.09
N ASP A 178 -0.07 6.56 9.40
CA ASP A 178 1.03 6.12 10.28
C ASP A 178 0.55 5.53 11.62
N LEU A 179 -0.44 6.17 12.26
CA LEU A 179 -0.95 5.75 13.56
C LEU A 179 -1.62 4.37 13.53
N MET A 180 -2.10 3.93 12.35
CA MET A 180 -2.79 2.66 12.18
C MET A 180 -1.90 1.52 11.66
N ARG A 181 -0.70 1.84 11.16
CA ARG A 181 0.23 0.84 10.60
C ARG A 181 0.48 -0.38 11.48
N PRO A 182 0.74 -0.24 12.80
CA PRO A 182 1.03 -1.38 13.67
C PRO A 182 -0.16 -2.32 13.86
N TYR A 183 -1.38 -1.83 13.61
CA TYR A 183 -2.62 -2.57 13.84
C TYR A 183 -3.18 -3.19 12.55
N LEU A 184 -2.75 -2.71 11.39
CA LEU A 184 -3.27 -3.11 10.08
C LEU A 184 -2.29 -3.97 9.27
N SER A 185 -0.99 -3.89 9.53
CA SER A 185 -0.03 -4.74 8.80
C SER A 185 -0.25 -6.21 9.11
N ASN A 186 -0.27 -7.03 8.06
CA ASN A 186 -0.30 -8.50 8.13
C ASN A 186 0.99 -9.13 7.56
N ILE A 187 2.03 -8.30 7.36
CA ILE A 187 3.32 -8.73 6.81
C ILE A 187 4.46 -7.91 7.44
N HIS A 188 5.44 -8.62 7.98
CA HIS A 188 6.63 -8.08 8.59
C HIS A 188 7.80 -8.25 7.63
N PRO A 189 8.39 -7.14 7.15
CA PRO A 189 9.55 -7.19 6.27
C PRO A 189 10.69 -7.99 6.89
N SER A 190 11.36 -8.82 6.09
CA SER A 190 12.46 -9.66 6.56
C SER A 190 13.71 -8.87 6.96
N ASP A 191 13.83 -7.62 6.54
CA ASP A 191 14.92 -6.70 6.86
C ASP A 191 14.79 -6.07 8.27
N GLY A 192 13.70 -6.38 9.00
CA GLY A 192 13.44 -5.84 10.33
C GLY A 192 12.95 -4.39 10.32
N SER A 193 12.63 -3.83 9.15
CA SER A 193 12.00 -2.53 9.04
C SER A 193 10.59 -2.53 9.62
N MET A 194 10.10 -1.35 10.01
CA MET A 194 8.76 -1.21 10.58
C MET A 194 7.71 -1.70 9.57
N PRO A 195 6.73 -2.52 9.98
CA PRO A 195 5.67 -2.98 9.08
C PRO A 195 4.83 -1.79 8.60
N THR A 196 4.92 -1.46 7.32
CA THR A 196 4.20 -0.33 6.70
C THR A 196 3.14 -0.78 5.69
N THR A 197 3.10 -2.07 5.40
CA THR A 197 2.29 -2.61 4.29
C THR A 197 1.24 -3.59 4.77
N TYR A 198 0.10 -3.58 4.09
CA TYR A 198 -0.90 -4.64 4.13
C TYR A 198 -0.77 -5.49 2.87
N LEU A 199 -0.60 -6.80 3.03
CA LEU A 199 -0.55 -7.75 1.92
C LEU A 199 -1.97 -8.08 1.47
N ILE A 200 -2.32 -7.59 0.29
CA ILE A 200 -3.53 -7.99 -0.43
C ILE A 200 -3.24 -9.29 -1.16
N VAL A 201 -4.15 -10.26 -1.06
CA VAL A 201 -4.02 -11.57 -1.69
C VAL A 201 -5.27 -11.88 -2.50
N ALA A 202 -5.07 -12.22 -3.77
CA ALA A 202 -6.13 -12.73 -4.64
C ALA A 202 -5.67 -14.04 -5.28
N THR A 203 -6.59 -14.98 -5.43
CA THR A 203 -6.27 -16.32 -5.92
C THR A 203 -7.44 -16.91 -6.69
N ALA A 204 -7.14 -17.52 -7.85
CA ALA A 204 -8.08 -18.29 -8.61
C ALA A 204 -7.48 -19.66 -8.95
N ALA A 205 -8.20 -20.72 -8.63
CA ALA A 205 -7.88 -22.10 -8.99
C ALA A 205 -8.95 -22.61 -9.97
N PHE A 206 -8.53 -23.19 -11.09
CA PHE A 206 -9.43 -23.60 -12.17
C PHE A 206 -8.85 -24.72 -13.03
N GLN A 207 -9.71 -25.36 -13.82
CA GLN A 207 -9.28 -26.26 -14.90
C GLN A 207 -9.42 -25.54 -16.23
N ASN A 208 -8.39 -25.63 -17.07
CA ASN A 208 -8.41 -25.12 -18.42
C ASN A 208 -9.43 -25.85 -19.28
N GLU A 209 -10.11 -25.09 -20.14
CA GLU A 209 -11.03 -25.65 -21.13
C GLU A 209 -10.26 -26.50 -22.15
N ASN A 210 -11.00 -27.29 -22.92
CA ASN A 210 -10.42 -28.04 -24.02
C ASN A 210 -10.33 -27.14 -25.26
N TYR A 211 -9.27 -26.34 -25.35
CA TYR A 211 -8.99 -25.47 -26.50
C TYR A 211 -7.91 -26.06 -27.43
N PRO A 212 -7.94 -25.75 -28.74
CA PRO A 212 -7.05 -26.34 -29.75
C PRO A 212 -5.58 -25.91 -29.68
#